data_AF-A0AA85G2C1-F1
#
_entry.id   AF-A0AA85G2C1-F1
#
_cell.length_a   1.000
_cell.length_b   1.000
_cell.length_c   1.000
_cell.angle_alpha   90.00
_cell.angle_beta   90.00
_cell.angle_gamma   90.00
#
_symmetry.space_group_name_H-M   'P 1'
#
loop_
_entity.id
_entity.type
_entity.pdbx_description
1 polymer ?
#
loop_
_entity_poly.entity_id
_entity_poly.type
_entity_poly.pdbx_seq_one_letter_code
_entity_poly.pdbx_strand_id
1 'polypeptide(L)'
;MNVHFKFNGEIYRQIDGVAMGSPLGPIMADIFLAKLENGPLTQQIEKFSLYCRYMDDTFILCNDYTDLMETLQLFNTTHPSIKFTCEEENGGRIAFLDVLLTKRKDGSLKRNINRKTSWTGQYTNFLSFVPLQYKRNLIKTLHYRIKTICSEDTVEEETKALYMTLRENGYPEKFINKNITSKRDHKECLTVNKKPLYIRLQFRGDAPSEMVRLKLRRSIERTFNAGKLQLMFSTRPMITPTLKDKLPRLATSFCIYQFNCSCGASYIGRCSRNLYTRAREHLPVWLSKGVVRTVNSSVLAHLVQTGHRADIEQSFTVIYRVNSSLPNSVRQRILQTAEAIAIRIKKPELCIQKKYVQPLLLPWPTSGSTC
;
A
#
# COMPACT_ATOMS: atom_id res chain seq x y z
N MET A 1 7.95 3.54 -21.31
CA MET A 1 7.91 3.96 -19.89
C MET A 1 9.33 4.09 -19.38
N ASN A 2 9.69 5.17 -18.68
CA ASN A 2 11.06 5.37 -18.20
C ASN A 2 11.15 5.05 -16.70
N VAL A 3 11.14 3.76 -16.36
CA VAL A 3 11.16 3.30 -14.96
C VAL A 3 12.60 3.16 -14.49
N HIS A 4 12.92 3.83 -13.38
CA HIS A 4 14.21 3.74 -12.72
C HIS A 4 14.02 3.26 -11.29
N PHE A 5 14.92 2.41 -10.82
CA PHE A 5 14.94 1.94 -9.43
C PHE A 5 16.37 1.94 -8.89
N LYS A 6 16.49 1.94 -7.56
CA LYS A 6 17.77 1.93 -6.87
C LYS A 6 17.94 0.58 -6.17
N PHE A 7 19.12 -0.02 -6.30
CA PHE A 7 19.50 -1.24 -5.58
C PHE A 7 21.00 -1.19 -5.26
N ASN A 8 21.39 -1.53 -4.03
CA ASN A 8 22.80 -1.51 -3.58
C ASN A 8 23.54 -0.20 -3.86
N GLY A 9 22.85 0.95 -3.76
CA GLY A 9 23.48 2.24 -4.02
C GLY A 9 23.45 2.71 -5.47
N GLU A 10 23.25 1.81 -6.43
CA GLU A 10 23.26 2.10 -7.87
C GLU A 10 21.85 2.34 -8.43
N ILE A 11 21.75 3.17 -9.48
CA ILE A 11 20.49 3.46 -10.17
C ILE A 11 20.43 2.64 -11.45
N TYR A 12 19.40 1.81 -11.56
CA TYR A 12 19.14 1.00 -12.73
C TYR A 12 17.92 1.54 -13.49
N ARG A 13 17.96 1.42 -14.82
CA ARG A 13 16.82 1.68 -15.69
C ARG A 13 16.27 0.35 -16.17
N GLN A 14 14.98 0.12 -16.01
CA GLN A 14 14.34 -1.05 -16.60
C GLN A 14 14.28 -0.86 -18.12
N ILE A 15 14.91 -1.78 -18.84
CA ILE A 15 15.01 -1.75 -20.30
C ILE A 15 14.03 -2.70 -20.98
N ASP A 16 13.54 -3.71 -20.26
CA ASP A 16 12.64 -4.73 -20.80
C ASP A 16 11.48 -5.03 -19.84
N GLY A 17 10.34 -5.37 -20.44
CA GLY A 17 9.09 -5.69 -19.76
C GLY A 17 8.45 -4.50 -19.03
N VAL A 18 7.45 -4.82 -18.22
CA VAL A 18 6.74 -3.86 -17.38
C VAL A 18 7.14 -4.07 -15.92
N ALA A 19 7.38 -2.98 -15.19
CA ALA A 19 7.81 -3.06 -13.80
C ALA A 19 6.77 -3.79 -12.92
N MET A 20 7.17 -4.89 -12.28
CA MET A 20 6.34 -5.53 -11.26
C MET A 20 6.06 -4.55 -10.12
N GLY A 21 4.81 -4.50 -9.68
CA GLY A 21 4.36 -3.52 -8.67
C GLY A 21 4.01 -2.13 -9.24
N SER A 22 4.15 -1.91 -10.56
CA SER A 22 3.54 -0.76 -11.22
C SER A 22 2.01 -0.86 -11.13
N PRO A 23 1.29 0.20 -10.73
CA PRO A 23 -0.18 0.20 -10.70
C PRO A 23 -0.82 -0.10 -12.07
N LEU A 24 -0.14 0.27 -13.15
CA LEU A 24 -0.58 -0.01 -14.52
C LEU A 24 -0.01 -1.32 -15.08
N GLY A 25 0.89 -1.97 -14.35
CA GLY A 25 1.63 -3.15 -14.83
C GLY A 25 0.71 -4.28 -15.30
N PRO A 26 -0.20 -4.76 -14.45
CA PRO A 26 -1.13 -5.83 -14.82
C PRO A 26 -1.97 -5.51 -16.05
N ILE A 27 -2.51 -4.28 -16.14
CA ILE A 27 -3.36 -3.85 -17.27
C ILE A 27 -2.57 -3.86 -18.58
N MET A 28 -1.33 -3.37 -18.57
CA MET A 28 -0.53 -3.34 -19.80
C MET A 28 -0.10 -4.73 -20.25
N ALA A 29 0.24 -5.63 -19.30
CA ALA A 29 0.51 -7.02 -19.61
C ALA A 29 -0.71 -7.72 -20.21
N ASP A 30 -1.90 -7.47 -19.63
CA ASP A 30 -3.17 -8.03 -20.08
C ASP A 30 -3.55 -7.55 -21.49
N ILE A 31 -3.42 -6.25 -21.77
CA ILE A 31 -3.63 -5.67 -23.12
C ILE A 31 -2.65 -6.28 -24.13
N PHE A 32 -1.40 -6.48 -23.74
CA PHE A 32 -0.39 -7.05 -24.62
C PHE A 32 -0.71 -8.50 -24.99
N LEU A 33 -1.04 -9.34 -24.00
CA LEU A 33 -1.47 -10.72 -24.25
C LEU A 33 -2.77 -10.77 -25.07
N ALA A 34 -3.75 -9.92 -24.75
CA ALA A 34 -5.00 -9.82 -25.50
C ALA A 34 -4.75 -9.45 -26.98
N LYS A 35 -3.73 -8.64 -27.29
CA LYS A 35 -3.36 -8.34 -28.67
C LYS A 35 -2.79 -9.56 -29.41
N LEU A 36 -2.02 -10.41 -28.73
CA LEU A 36 -1.52 -11.65 -29.32
C LEU A 36 -2.66 -12.65 -29.53
N GLU A 37 -3.55 -12.76 -28.55
CA GLU A 37 -4.72 -13.63 -28.56
C GLU A 37 -5.72 -13.28 -29.65
N ASN A 38 -6.00 -11.98 -29.83
CA ASN A 38 -6.95 -11.48 -30.85
C ASN A 38 -6.30 -11.20 -32.21
N GLY A 39 -5.01 -11.51 -32.38
CA GLY A 39 -4.31 -11.33 -33.64
C GLY A 39 -3.72 -12.64 -34.15
N PRO A 40 -2.41 -12.88 -33.95
CA PRO A 40 -1.72 -14.06 -34.48
C PRO A 40 -2.24 -15.39 -33.93
N LEU A 41 -2.76 -15.43 -32.69
CA LEU A 41 -3.22 -16.67 -32.06
C LEU A 41 -4.70 -16.97 -32.27
N THR A 42 -5.49 -16.03 -32.81
CA THR A 42 -6.95 -16.14 -32.90
C THR A 42 -7.40 -17.45 -33.56
N GLN A 43 -6.83 -17.76 -34.72
CA GLN A 43 -7.21 -18.95 -35.49
C GLN A 43 -6.92 -20.26 -34.75
N GLN A 44 -5.88 -20.30 -33.91
CA GLN A 44 -5.59 -21.48 -33.10
C GLN A 44 -6.51 -21.54 -31.88
N ILE A 45 -6.75 -20.40 -31.23
CA ILE A 45 -7.63 -20.30 -30.06
C ILE A 45 -9.06 -20.73 -30.40
N GLU A 46 -9.56 -20.36 -31.59
CA GLU A 46 -10.89 -20.74 -32.07
C GLU A 46 -11.07 -22.26 -32.30
N LYS A 47 -9.97 -23.02 -32.43
CA LYS A 47 -10.03 -24.49 -32.54
C LYS A 47 -10.24 -25.17 -31.19
N PHE A 48 -9.94 -24.50 -30.08
CA PHE A 48 -10.11 -25.07 -28.75
C PHE A 48 -11.58 -25.04 -28.34
N SER A 49 -12.02 -26.07 -27.62
CA SER A 49 -13.37 -26.12 -27.07
C SER A 49 -13.58 -25.07 -25.97
N LEU A 50 -12.52 -24.74 -25.24
CA LEU A 50 -12.51 -23.65 -24.26
C LEU A 50 -11.12 -23.03 -24.21
N TYR A 51 -11.09 -21.70 -24.18
CA TYR A 51 -9.91 -20.92 -23.88
C TYR A 51 -10.28 -19.86 -22.84
N CYS A 52 -9.62 -19.88 -21.69
CA CYS A 52 -9.83 -18.92 -20.62
C CYS A 52 -8.48 -18.46 -20.09
N ARG A 53 -8.31 -17.16 -19.87
CA ARG A 53 -7.09 -16.62 -19.28
C ARG A 53 -7.40 -15.78 -18.05
N TYR A 54 -6.59 -15.95 -17.02
CA TYR A 54 -6.55 -15.09 -15.84
C TYR A 54 -5.13 -14.56 -15.65
N MET A 55 -4.93 -13.29 -16.00
CA MET A 55 -3.59 -12.68 -16.03
C MET A 55 -2.60 -13.48 -16.88
N ASP A 56 -1.66 -14.17 -16.25
CA ASP A 56 -0.61 -15.00 -16.84
C ASP A 56 -0.99 -16.49 -16.98
N ASP A 57 -2.02 -16.95 -16.26
CA ASP A 57 -2.46 -18.35 -16.30
C ASP A 57 -3.57 -18.57 -17.33
N THR A 58 -3.35 -19.52 -18.25
CA THR A 58 -4.32 -19.90 -19.28
C THR A 58 -4.82 -21.33 -19.07
N PHE A 59 -6.13 -21.54 -19.18
CA PHE A 59 -6.80 -22.83 -19.17
C PHE A 59 -7.37 -23.13 -20.55
N ILE A 60 -6.97 -24.28 -21.12
CA ILE A 60 -7.36 -24.71 -22.46
C ILE A 60 -8.03 -26.07 -22.37
N LEU A 61 -9.22 -26.21 -22.97
CA LEU A 61 -9.85 -27.49 -23.23
C LEU A 61 -9.74 -27.77 -24.73
N CYS A 62 -9.09 -28.87 -25.09
CA CYS A 62 -8.88 -29.28 -26.47
C CYS A 62 -9.22 -30.76 -26.65
N ASN A 63 -9.36 -31.19 -27.90
CA ASN A 63 -9.65 -32.59 -28.24
C ASN A 63 -8.37 -33.43 -28.21
N ASP A 64 -8.51 -34.74 -28.00
CA ASP A 64 -7.39 -35.69 -27.85
C ASP A 64 -6.41 -35.74 -29.04
N TYR A 65 -6.85 -35.32 -30.24
CA TYR A 65 -6.00 -35.29 -31.44
C TYR A 65 -5.24 -33.96 -31.62
N THR A 66 -5.39 -33.01 -30.68
CA THR A 66 -4.68 -31.73 -30.72
C THR A 66 -3.22 -31.95 -30.37
N ASP A 67 -2.30 -31.60 -31.29
CA ASP A 67 -0.88 -31.63 -30.97
C ASP A 67 -0.52 -30.45 -30.05
N LEU A 68 -0.27 -30.79 -28.78
CA LEU A 68 0.11 -29.83 -27.75
C LEU A 68 1.49 -29.23 -27.99
N MET A 69 2.43 -30.00 -28.55
CA MET A 69 3.79 -29.53 -28.81
C MET A 69 3.79 -28.55 -29.98
N GLU A 70 3.04 -28.85 -31.05
CA GLU A 70 2.84 -27.92 -32.17
C GLU A 70 2.16 -26.62 -31.69
N THR A 71 1.12 -26.76 -30.87
CA THR A 71 0.41 -25.61 -30.29
C THR A 71 1.35 -24.76 -29.42
N LEU A 72 2.12 -25.37 -28.54
CA LEU A 72 3.06 -24.68 -27.67
C LEU A 72 4.17 -23.99 -28.49
N GLN A 73 4.63 -24.63 -29.55
CA GLN A 73 5.60 -24.05 -30.47
C GLN A 73 5.02 -22.82 -31.19
N LEU A 74 3.78 -22.90 -31.70
CA LEU A 74 3.09 -21.75 -32.32
C LEU A 74 2.94 -20.57 -31.34
N PHE A 75 2.57 -20.84 -30.10
CA PHE A 75 2.48 -19.82 -29.06
C PHE A 75 3.84 -19.16 -28.80
N ASN A 76 4.91 -19.95 -28.73
CA ASN A 76 6.27 -19.47 -28.51
C ASN A 76 6.92 -18.77 -29.72
N THR A 77 6.49 -19.07 -30.96
CA THR A 77 6.98 -18.38 -32.16
C THR A 77 6.29 -17.03 -32.37
N THR A 78 5.14 -16.82 -31.75
CA THR A 78 4.33 -15.60 -31.92
C THR A 78 5.04 -14.33 -31.45
N HIS A 79 5.83 -14.39 -30.37
CA HIS A 79 6.57 -13.23 -29.89
C HIS A 79 7.88 -13.62 -29.19
N PRO A 80 9.04 -13.04 -29.57
CA PRO A 80 10.35 -13.47 -29.08
C PRO A 80 10.57 -13.25 -27.58
N SER A 81 9.89 -12.26 -26.98
CA SER A 81 10.03 -11.93 -25.55
C SER A 81 9.07 -12.68 -24.62
N ILE A 82 8.13 -13.48 -25.15
CA ILE A 82 7.19 -14.27 -24.34
C ILE A 82 7.49 -15.75 -24.51
N LYS A 83 7.60 -16.45 -23.40
CA LYS A 83 7.75 -17.90 -23.37
C LYS A 83 6.58 -18.50 -22.61
N PHE A 84 5.75 -19.25 -23.32
CA PHE A 84 4.68 -20.05 -22.77
C PHE A 84 5.23 -21.40 -22.30
N THR A 85 4.71 -21.87 -21.18
CA THR A 85 4.92 -23.22 -20.66
C THR A 85 3.57 -23.94 -20.62
N CYS A 86 3.57 -25.24 -20.86
CA CYS A 86 2.36 -26.06 -20.83
C CYS A 86 2.48 -27.11 -19.72
N GLU A 87 1.39 -27.29 -18.98
CA GLU A 87 1.21 -28.40 -18.04
C GLU A 87 0.04 -29.25 -18.54
N GLU A 88 0.28 -30.54 -18.72
CA GLU A 88 -0.73 -31.47 -19.23
C GLU A 88 -1.58 -32.07 -18.10
N GLU A 89 -2.79 -32.51 -18.44
CA GLU A 89 -3.62 -33.28 -17.54
C GLU A 89 -2.93 -34.60 -17.18
N ASN A 90 -2.72 -34.86 -15.89
CA ASN A 90 -2.12 -36.10 -15.41
C ASN A 90 -3.11 -36.92 -14.60
N GLY A 91 -3.42 -38.13 -15.07
CA GLY A 91 -4.32 -39.05 -14.36
C GLY A 91 -5.75 -38.51 -14.22
N GLY A 92 -6.23 -37.76 -15.21
CA GLY A 92 -7.55 -37.13 -15.17
C GLY A 92 -7.61 -35.90 -14.26
N ARG A 93 -6.46 -35.28 -13.93
CA ARG A 93 -6.36 -34.14 -13.01
C ARG A 93 -5.53 -33.02 -13.60
N ILE A 94 -6.00 -31.79 -13.40
CA ILE A 94 -5.28 -30.57 -13.77
C ILE A 94 -5.58 -29.47 -12.76
N ALA A 95 -4.55 -28.71 -12.40
CA ALA A 95 -4.69 -27.56 -11.53
C ALA A 95 -4.88 -26.29 -12.35
N PHE A 96 -5.80 -25.43 -11.92
CA PHE A 96 -5.93 -24.07 -12.44
C PHE A 96 -6.18 -23.11 -11.29
N LEU A 97 -5.27 -22.14 -11.10
CA LEU A 97 -5.25 -21.25 -9.94
C LEU A 97 -5.33 -22.03 -8.60
N ASP A 98 -6.35 -21.74 -7.81
CA ASP A 98 -6.63 -22.32 -6.49
C ASP A 98 -7.50 -23.60 -6.55
N VAL A 99 -7.81 -24.09 -7.76
CA VAL A 99 -8.77 -25.19 -8.00
C VAL A 99 -8.05 -26.38 -8.64
N LEU A 100 -8.22 -27.56 -8.07
CA LEU A 100 -7.83 -28.84 -8.65
C LEU A 100 -9.07 -29.45 -9.31
N LEU A 101 -9.03 -29.59 -10.64
CA LEU A 101 -10.06 -30.26 -11.41
C LEU A 101 -9.71 -31.74 -11.53
N THR A 102 -10.70 -32.60 -11.37
CA THR A 102 -10.57 -34.04 -11.59
C THR A 102 -11.76 -34.55 -12.40
N LYS A 103 -11.47 -35.16 -13.55
CA LYS A 103 -12.48 -35.78 -14.41
C LYS A 103 -13.03 -37.04 -13.75
N ARG A 104 -14.35 -37.13 -13.60
CA ARG A 104 -15.04 -38.33 -13.10
C ARG A 104 -15.33 -39.29 -14.25
N LYS A 105 -15.63 -40.55 -13.90
CA LYS A 105 -15.99 -41.61 -14.87
C LYS A 105 -17.28 -41.30 -15.64
N ASP A 106 -18.19 -40.53 -15.05
CA ASP A 106 -19.44 -40.08 -15.67
C ASP A 106 -19.27 -38.83 -16.55
N GLY A 107 -18.03 -38.33 -16.71
CA GLY A 107 -17.73 -37.11 -17.46
C GLY A 107 -17.92 -35.81 -16.69
N SER A 108 -18.45 -35.85 -15.45
CA SER A 108 -18.58 -34.65 -14.62
C SER A 108 -17.23 -34.23 -14.00
N LEU A 109 -17.11 -32.96 -13.61
CA LEU A 109 -15.91 -32.43 -12.99
C LEU A 109 -16.04 -32.41 -11.46
N LYS A 110 -15.11 -33.09 -10.79
CA LYS A 110 -14.88 -32.96 -9.36
C LYS A 110 -13.93 -31.78 -9.13
N ARG A 111 -14.31 -30.87 -8.23
CA ARG A 111 -13.49 -29.72 -7.85
C ARG A 111 -12.96 -29.90 -6.44
N ASN A 112 -11.68 -29.62 -6.27
CA ASN A 112 -11.03 -29.57 -4.96
C ASN A 112 -10.12 -28.34 -4.83
N ILE A 113 -9.65 -28.04 -3.62
CA ILE A 113 -8.65 -27.00 -3.40
C ILE A 113 -7.28 -27.48 -3.88
N ASN A 114 -6.67 -26.72 -4.79
CA ASN A 114 -5.28 -26.93 -5.14
C ASN A 114 -4.36 -26.26 -4.11
N ARG A 115 -3.32 -26.98 -3.66
CA ARG A 115 -2.28 -26.47 -2.77
C ARG A 115 -0.95 -26.68 -3.46
N LYS A 116 -0.18 -25.60 -3.66
CA LYS A 116 1.17 -25.69 -4.24
C LYS A 116 2.06 -26.58 -3.35
N THR A 117 3.05 -27.23 -3.94
CA THR A 117 4.03 -28.08 -3.23
C THR A 117 4.79 -27.32 -2.15
N SER A 118 4.94 -26.00 -2.29
CA SER A 118 5.55 -25.11 -1.31
C SER A 118 4.62 -24.71 -0.15
N TRP A 119 3.36 -25.14 -0.15
CA TRP A 119 2.42 -24.83 0.91
C TRP A 119 2.75 -25.62 2.18
N THR A 120 3.09 -24.92 3.25
CA THR A 120 3.52 -25.50 4.53
C THR A 120 2.39 -25.68 5.54
N GLY A 121 1.16 -25.26 5.22
CA GLY A 121 0.06 -25.23 6.18
C GLY A 121 0.18 -24.16 7.28
N GLN A 122 1.18 -23.29 7.18
CA GLN A 122 1.42 -22.27 8.20
C GLN A 122 0.46 -21.08 8.08
N TYR A 123 -0.33 -20.86 9.12
CA TYR A 123 -1.18 -19.69 9.27
C TYR A 123 -0.77 -18.87 10.50
N THR A 124 -1.54 -17.82 10.82
CA THR A 124 -1.31 -17.07 12.06
C THR A 124 -1.52 -17.97 13.26
N ASN A 125 -0.45 -18.27 14.01
CA ASN A 125 -0.55 -19.09 15.21
C ASN A 125 -1.55 -18.48 16.21
N PHE A 126 -2.35 -19.31 16.87
CA PHE A 126 -3.39 -18.83 17.79
C PHE A 126 -2.85 -18.02 18.98
N LEU A 127 -1.60 -18.23 19.41
CA LEU A 127 -0.97 -17.48 20.50
C LEU A 127 -0.37 -16.15 20.05
N SER A 128 -0.35 -15.87 18.73
CA SER A 128 0.17 -14.61 18.19
C SER A 128 -0.56 -13.40 18.75
N PHE A 129 0.16 -12.30 18.96
CA PHE A 129 -0.38 -11.02 19.47
C PHE A 129 -1.17 -10.26 18.38
N VAL A 130 -2.26 -10.87 17.93
CA VAL A 130 -3.16 -10.40 16.88
C VAL A 130 -4.59 -10.50 17.42
N PRO A 131 -5.46 -9.50 17.17
CA PRO A 131 -6.83 -9.52 17.68
C PRO A 131 -7.58 -10.80 17.29
N LEU A 132 -8.38 -11.34 18.22
CA LEU A 132 -9.19 -12.54 17.99
C LEU A 132 -10.07 -12.45 16.73
N GLN A 133 -10.48 -11.25 16.33
CA GLN A 133 -11.28 -11.05 15.11
C GLN A 133 -10.56 -11.52 13.85
N TYR A 134 -9.25 -11.27 13.71
CA TYR A 134 -8.48 -11.75 12.56
C TYR A 134 -8.37 -13.27 12.56
N LYS A 135 -8.17 -13.87 13.74
CA LYS A 135 -8.14 -15.33 13.93
C LYS A 135 -9.48 -15.98 13.56
N ARG A 136 -10.62 -15.36 13.93
CA ARG A 136 -11.96 -15.81 13.51
C ARG A 136 -12.15 -15.67 12.00
N ASN A 137 -11.77 -14.52 11.43
CA ASN A 137 -11.94 -14.24 10.01
C ASN A 137 -11.12 -15.21 9.15
N LEU A 138 -9.91 -15.58 9.57
CA LEU A 138 -9.12 -16.60 8.90
C LEU A 138 -9.92 -17.90 8.70
N ILE A 139 -10.49 -18.45 9.77
CA ILE A 139 -11.28 -19.69 9.72
C ILE A 139 -12.46 -19.53 8.77
N LYS A 140 -13.19 -18.41 8.89
CA LYS A 140 -14.35 -18.13 8.05
C LYS A 140 -13.98 -18.02 6.57
N THR A 141 -12.90 -17.33 6.25
CA THR A 141 -12.44 -17.15 4.87
C THR A 141 -11.99 -18.48 4.27
N LEU A 142 -11.24 -19.30 5.01
CA LEU A 142 -10.82 -20.62 4.54
C LEU A 142 -12.00 -21.58 4.35
N HIS A 143 -12.93 -21.59 5.30
CA HIS A 143 -14.13 -22.42 5.19
C HIS A 143 -15.07 -21.94 4.06
N TYR A 144 -15.22 -20.63 3.87
CA TYR A 144 -15.94 -20.06 2.74
C TYR A 144 -15.29 -20.47 1.41
N ARG A 145 -13.96 -20.41 1.32
CA ARG A 145 -13.20 -20.88 0.15
C ARG A 145 -13.50 -22.36 -0.17
N ILE A 146 -13.52 -23.24 0.84
CA ILE A 146 -13.91 -24.65 0.67
C ILE A 146 -15.31 -24.74 0.05
N LYS A 147 -16.30 -24.06 0.63
CA LYS A 147 -17.68 -24.11 0.13
C LYS A 147 -17.87 -23.58 -1.28
N THR A 148 -17.07 -22.59 -1.67
CA THR A 148 -17.17 -21.98 -3.01
C THR A 148 -16.48 -22.83 -4.08
N ILE A 149 -15.35 -23.46 -3.74
CA ILE A 149 -14.51 -24.18 -4.72
C ILE A 149 -14.90 -25.66 -4.81
N CYS A 150 -15.04 -26.34 -3.68
CA CYS A 150 -15.17 -27.78 -3.61
C CYS A 150 -16.53 -28.26 -4.14
N SER A 151 -16.54 -29.41 -4.79
CA SER A 151 -17.77 -30.16 -5.07
C SER A 151 -18.33 -30.77 -3.78
N GLU A 152 -19.63 -31.06 -3.72
CA GLU A 152 -20.31 -31.50 -2.49
C GLU A 152 -19.65 -32.73 -1.83
N ASP A 153 -19.09 -33.63 -2.64
CA ASP A 153 -18.38 -34.84 -2.23
C ASP A 153 -16.99 -34.57 -1.62
N THR A 154 -16.36 -33.42 -1.88
CA THR A 154 -15.04 -33.05 -1.33
C THR A 154 -15.11 -32.10 -0.15
N VAL A 155 -16.24 -31.42 0.06
CA VAL A 155 -16.38 -30.41 1.14
C VAL A 155 -16.05 -31.00 2.50
N GLU A 156 -16.51 -32.22 2.80
CA GLU A 156 -16.29 -32.84 4.11
C GLU A 156 -14.81 -33.18 4.35
N GLU A 157 -14.17 -33.80 3.35
CA GLU A 157 -12.74 -34.14 3.39
C GLU A 157 -11.87 -32.88 3.59
N GLU A 158 -12.12 -31.83 2.81
CA GLU A 158 -11.38 -30.58 2.92
C GLU A 158 -11.67 -29.82 4.21
N THR A 159 -12.90 -29.91 4.74
CA THR A 159 -13.23 -29.33 6.03
C THR A 159 -12.48 -30.03 7.16
N LYS A 160 -12.32 -31.36 7.10
CA LYS A 160 -11.48 -32.13 8.03
C LYS A 160 -10.01 -31.75 7.90
N ALA A 161 -9.49 -31.60 6.68
CA ALA A 161 -8.12 -31.16 6.45
C ALA A 161 -7.85 -29.75 7.02
N LEU A 162 -8.78 -28.81 6.83
CA LEU A 162 -8.72 -27.48 7.42
C LEU A 162 -8.74 -27.53 8.95
N TYR A 163 -9.59 -28.38 9.53
CA TYR A 163 -9.65 -28.56 10.98
C TYR A 163 -8.30 -29.01 11.55
N MET A 164 -7.67 -30.02 10.93
CA MET A 164 -6.35 -30.51 11.34
C MET A 164 -5.28 -29.43 11.21
N THR A 165 -5.24 -28.73 10.08
CA THR A 165 -4.29 -27.63 9.84
C THR A 165 -4.43 -26.53 10.90
N LEU A 166 -5.66 -26.16 11.26
CA LEU A 166 -5.90 -25.14 12.30
C LEU A 166 -5.47 -25.62 13.69
N ARG A 167 -5.68 -26.90 14.03
CA ARG A 167 -5.18 -27.47 15.29
C ARG A 167 -3.67 -27.43 15.39
N GLU A 168 -2.96 -27.77 14.32
CA GLU A 168 -1.50 -27.67 14.24
C GLU A 168 -1.00 -26.22 14.42
N ASN A 169 -1.78 -25.25 13.96
CA ASN A 169 -1.52 -23.82 14.20
C ASN A 169 -1.93 -23.33 15.62
N GLY A 170 -2.28 -24.25 16.53
CA GLY A 170 -2.58 -23.98 17.94
C GLY A 170 -4.00 -23.51 18.22
N TYR A 171 -4.94 -23.62 17.28
CA TYR A 171 -6.31 -23.15 17.48
C TYR A 171 -7.10 -24.10 18.39
N PRO A 172 -7.80 -23.60 19.44
CA PRO A 172 -8.66 -24.43 20.29
C PRO A 172 -9.84 -25.00 19.51
N GLU A 173 -10.17 -26.27 19.73
CA GLU A 173 -11.22 -26.98 18.99
C GLU A 173 -12.59 -26.32 19.09
N LYS A 174 -12.98 -25.88 20.30
CA LYS A 174 -14.23 -25.13 20.53
C LYS A 174 -14.28 -23.84 19.72
N PHE A 175 -13.13 -23.20 19.51
CA PHE A 175 -13.04 -22.00 18.70
C PHE A 175 -13.17 -22.32 17.21
N ILE A 176 -12.55 -23.40 16.74
CA ILE A 176 -12.67 -23.85 15.35
C ILE A 176 -14.13 -24.19 15.03
N ASN A 177 -14.73 -25.11 15.78
CA ASN A 177 -16.08 -25.61 15.55
C ASN A 177 -17.11 -24.49 15.51
N LYS A 178 -17.01 -23.52 16.44
CA LYS A 178 -17.89 -22.36 16.52
C LYS A 178 -17.82 -21.43 15.28
N ASN A 179 -16.66 -21.35 14.62
CA ASN A 179 -16.46 -20.43 13.50
C ASN A 179 -16.57 -21.11 12.12
N ILE A 180 -16.48 -22.45 12.05
CA ILE A 180 -16.78 -23.24 10.85
C ILE A 180 -18.29 -23.27 10.59
N THR A 181 -19.12 -23.39 11.63
CA THR A 181 -20.58 -23.28 11.46
C THR A 181 -20.95 -21.85 11.08
N SER A 182 -21.33 -21.65 9.81
CA SER A 182 -21.84 -20.35 9.38
C SER A 182 -23.09 -20.01 10.18
N LYS A 183 -23.24 -18.74 10.58
CA LYS A 183 -24.52 -18.27 11.11
C LYS A 183 -25.57 -18.39 10.00
N ARG A 184 -26.76 -18.84 10.38
CA ARG A 184 -27.97 -18.79 9.55
C ARG A 184 -28.10 -17.40 8.95
N ASP A 185 -28.45 -17.33 7.66
CA ASP A 185 -28.77 -16.09 6.99
C ASP A 185 -29.83 -15.35 7.81
N HIS A 186 -29.39 -14.26 8.43
CA HIS A 186 -30.34 -13.31 8.98
C HIS A 186 -30.99 -12.64 7.79
N LYS A 187 -32.30 -12.83 7.60
CA LYS A 187 -33.09 -11.97 6.72
C LYS A 187 -32.81 -10.52 7.14
N GLU A 188 -32.11 -9.78 6.29
CA GLU A 188 -31.86 -8.36 6.54
C GLU A 188 -33.20 -7.64 6.51
N CYS A 189 -33.54 -6.99 7.62
CA CYS A 189 -34.69 -6.10 7.66
C CYS A 189 -34.31 -4.84 6.87
N LEU A 190 -35.05 -4.57 5.79
CA LEU A 190 -34.86 -3.40 4.93
C LEU A 190 -35.12 -2.13 5.74
N THR A 191 -34.06 -1.56 6.31
CA THR A 191 -34.06 -0.29 7.05
C THR A 191 -32.99 0.61 6.46
N VAL A 192 -33.13 1.93 6.64
CA VAL A 192 -32.12 2.88 6.17
C VAL A 192 -30.77 2.55 6.82
N ASN A 193 -29.77 2.27 5.97
CA ASN A 193 -28.44 1.90 6.42
C ASN A 193 -27.81 3.03 7.24
N LYS A 194 -27.39 2.71 8.47
CA LYS A 194 -26.61 3.62 9.30
C LYS A 194 -25.30 3.99 8.62
N LYS A 195 -24.90 5.26 8.71
CA LYS A 195 -23.64 5.75 8.17
C LYS A 195 -22.45 5.07 8.88
N PRO A 196 -21.54 4.40 8.15
CA PRO A 196 -20.39 3.76 8.79
C PRO A 196 -19.41 4.81 9.31
N LEU A 197 -19.00 4.65 10.58
CA LEU A 197 -18.01 5.49 11.25
C LEU A 197 -16.77 4.66 11.54
N TYR A 198 -15.65 4.98 10.91
CA TYR A 198 -14.42 4.20 11.06
C TYR A 198 -13.50 4.80 12.11
N ILE A 199 -13.11 3.99 13.09
CA ILE A 199 -12.10 4.36 14.07
C ILE A 199 -11.01 3.30 14.08
N ARG A 200 -9.75 3.73 13.96
CA ARG A 200 -8.59 2.84 14.06
C ARG A 200 -7.87 3.08 15.38
N LEU A 201 -7.72 2.02 16.18
CA LEU A 201 -7.00 2.03 17.45
C LEU A 201 -5.83 1.05 17.43
N GLN A 202 -4.87 1.25 18.33
CA GLN A 202 -3.78 0.31 18.48
C GLN A 202 -4.23 -0.91 19.29
N PHE A 203 -3.85 -2.11 18.84
CA PHE A 203 -4.12 -3.33 19.59
C PHE A 203 -3.22 -3.39 20.84
N ARG A 204 -3.84 -3.69 21.98
CA ARG A 204 -3.20 -3.77 23.31
C ARG A 204 -3.59 -5.06 24.05
N GLY A 205 -3.98 -6.09 23.31
CA GLY A 205 -4.55 -7.31 23.85
C GLY A 205 -6.07 -7.32 23.78
N ASP A 206 -6.66 -8.52 23.86
CA ASP A 206 -8.08 -8.71 23.60
C ASP A 206 -8.96 -8.06 24.69
N ALA A 207 -8.64 -8.21 25.98
CA ALA A 207 -9.46 -7.66 27.06
C ALA A 207 -9.58 -6.12 27.01
N PRO A 208 -8.48 -5.34 26.90
CA PRO A 208 -8.57 -3.88 26.72
C PRO A 208 -9.31 -3.50 25.42
N SER A 209 -9.05 -4.23 24.33
CA SER A 209 -9.69 -3.97 23.04
C SER A 209 -11.20 -4.19 23.07
N GLU A 210 -11.69 -5.27 23.72
CA GLU A 210 -13.12 -5.51 23.89
C GLU A 210 -13.77 -4.47 24.81
N MET A 211 -13.12 -4.09 25.92
CA MET A 211 -13.62 -3.03 26.81
C MET A 211 -13.81 -1.71 26.05
N VAL A 212 -12.78 -1.27 25.32
CA VAL A 212 -12.83 -0.03 24.53
C VAL A 212 -13.90 -0.12 23.45
N ARG A 213 -14.02 -1.27 22.77
CA ARG A 213 -15.07 -1.50 21.76
C ARG A 213 -16.46 -1.33 22.36
N LEU A 214 -16.74 -1.95 23.50
CA LEU A 214 -18.04 -1.87 24.16
C LEU A 214 -18.36 -0.45 24.61
N LYS A 215 -17.40 0.26 25.23
CA LYS A 215 -17.58 1.65 25.68
C LYS A 215 -17.88 2.57 24.51
N LEU A 216 -17.04 2.56 23.47
CA LEU A 216 -17.22 3.42 22.28
C LEU A 216 -18.53 3.12 21.54
N ARG A 217 -18.88 1.84 21.41
CA ARG A 217 -20.12 1.43 20.76
C ARG A 217 -21.33 1.97 21.51
N ARG A 218 -21.39 1.80 22.84
CA ARG A 218 -22.48 2.34 23.67
C ARG A 218 -22.56 3.85 23.60
N SER A 219 -21.42 4.55 23.62
CA SER A 219 -21.39 6.01 23.50
C SER A 219 -21.97 6.47 22.17
N ILE A 220 -21.54 5.88 21.04
CA ILE A 220 -22.01 6.25 19.71
C ILE A 220 -23.47 5.87 19.50
N GLU A 221 -23.90 4.70 19.98
CA GLU A 221 -25.31 4.28 19.91
C GLU A 221 -26.24 5.19 20.72
N ARG A 222 -25.73 5.92 21.73
CA ARG A 222 -26.49 6.91 22.51
C ARG A 222 -26.49 8.30 21.89
N THR A 223 -25.36 8.74 21.32
CA THR A 223 -25.22 10.13 20.83
C THR A 223 -25.49 10.26 19.33
N PHE A 224 -25.26 9.20 18.55
CA PHE A 224 -25.34 9.20 17.09
C PHE A 224 -26.08 7.95 16.59
N ASN A 225 -27.42 7.94 16.73
CA ASN A 225 -28.26 6.80 16.35
C ASN A 225 -28.12 6.41 14.87
N ALA A 226 -27.84 7.39 14.00
CA ALA A 226 -27.59 7.22 12.58
C ALA A 226 -26.21 6.64 12.23
N GLY A 227 -25.29 6.54 13.20
CA GLY A 227 -23.92 6.05 13.00
C GLY A 227 -23.77 4.56 13.34
N LYS A 228 -23.00 3.84 12.53
CA LYS A 228 -22.54 2.46 12.80
C LYS A 228 -21.03 2.46 12.99
N LEU A 229 -20.57 2.32 14.24
CA LEU A 229 -19.15 2.25 14.54
C LEU A 229 -18.51 0.98 13.96
N GLN A 230 -17.47 1.18 13.15
CA GLN A 230 -16.56 0.17 12.62
C GLN A 230 -15.19 0.38 13.26
N LEU A 231 -14.93 -0.37 14.34
CA LEU A 231 -13.69 -0.27 15.09
C LEU A 231 -12.66 -1.27 14.57
N MET A 232 -11.50 -0.75 14.15
CA MET A 232 -10.37 -1.56 13.67
C MET A 232 -9.20 -1.47 14.64
N PHE A 233 -8.68 -2.62 15.05
CA PHE A 233 -7.46 -2.69 15.85
C PHE A 233 -6.27 -3.00 14.96
N SER A 234 -5.29 -2.10 14.94
CA SER A 234 -4.02 -2.34 14.25
C SER A 234 -2.92 -2.70 15.23
N THR A 235 -2.24 -3.79 14.94
CA THR A 235 -0.95 -4.12 15.55
C THR A 235 0.13 -3.26 14.86
N ARG A 236 1.13 -2.81 15.63
CA ARG A 236 2.36 -2.29 15.03
C ARG A 236 3.37 -3.44 15.09
N PRO A 237 3.98 -3.84 13.95
CA PRO A 237 5.03 -4.84 13.99
C PRO A 237 6.16 -4.32 14.88
N MET A 238 6.64 -5.13 15.82
CA MET A 238 7.76 -4.75 16.67
C MET A 238 9.07 -4.63 15.89
N ILE A 239 9.20 -5.45 14.84
CA ILE A 239 10.30 -5.39 13.88
C ILE A 239 9.70 -4.85 12.59
N THR A 240 10.03 -3.61 12.24
CA THR A 240 9.81 -3.09 10.89
C THR A 240 11.07 -3.38 10.09
N PRO A 241 11.10 -4.43 9.25
CA PRO A 241 12.25 -4.63 8.39
C PRO A 241 12.26 -3.46 7.41
N THR A 242 13.24 -2.57 7.54
CA THR A 242 13.50 -1.53 6.55
C THR A 242 14.17 -2.21 5.35
N LEU A 243 13.39 -2.96 4.57
CA LEU A 243 13.84 -3.64 3.36
C LEU A 243 14.14 -2.67 2.21
N LYS A 244 13.81 -1.38 2.38
CA LYS A 244 14.06 -0.35 1.39
C LYS A 244 15.30 0.44 1.77
N ASP A 245 16.14 0.71 0.79
CA ASP A 245 17.29 1.60 0.92
C ASP A 245 16.88 2.94 1.52
N LYS A 246 17.75 3.47 2.39
CA LYS A 246 17.62 4.85 2.84
C LYS A 246 17.77 5.76 1.63
N LEU A 247 16.72 6.53 1.34
CA LEU A 247 16.79 7.56 0.31
C LEU A 247 17.85 8.60 0.71
N PRO A 248 18.63 9.13 -0.25
CA PRO A 248 19.55 10.23 0.00
C PRO A 248 18.83 11.39 0.68
N ARG A 249 19.53 12.12 1.56
CA ARG A 249 18.94 13.25 2.32
C ARG A 249 18.23 14.24 1.41
N LEU A 250 18.85 14.60 0.29
CA LEU A 250 18.32 15.55 -0.68
C LEU A 250 17.07 15.04 -1.40
N ALA A 251 16.88 13.72 -1.52
CA ALA A 251 15.67 13.13 -2.11
C ALA A 251 14.44 13.16 -1.18
N THR A 252 14.59 13.69 0.03
CA THR A 252 13.51 13.79 1.01
C THR A 252 12.45 14.79 0.56
N SER A 253 11.18 14.42 0.70
CA SER A 253 10.01 15.29 0.46
C SER A 253 9.18 15.48 1.72
N PHE A 254 8.34 16.52 1.73
CA PHE A 254 7.56 16.95 2.91
C PHE A 254 8.43 17.09 4.16
N CYS A 255 9.44 17.94 4.06
CA CYS A 255 10.41 18.17 5.12
C CYS A 255 10.63 19.65 5.38
N ILE A 256 11.11 19.92 6.59
CA ILE A 256 11.67 21.21 6.99
C ILE A 256 13.17 21.06 6.86
N TYR A 257 13.77 22.00 6.13
CA TYR A 257 15.21 22.05 5.93
C TYR A 257 15.80 23.31 6.57
N GLN A 258 17.06 23.21 6.95
CA GLN A 258 17.89 24.33 7.35
C GLN A 258 18.97 24.53 6.30
N PHE A 259 19.08 25.76 5.80
CA PHE A 259 20.24 26.21 5.06
C PHE A 259 21.21 26.91 6.02
N ASN A 260 22.49 26.57 5.93
CA ASN A 260 23.57 27.24 6.66
C ASN A 260 24.58 27.80 5.66
N CYS A 261 24.90 29.08 5.78
CA CYS A 261 25.96 29.72 5.03
C CYS A 261 27.31 29.56 5.75
N SER A 262 28.40 29.70 5.02
CA SER A 262 29.77 29.71 5.56
C SER A 262 30.00 30.83 6.58
N CYS A 263 29.25 31.93 6.51
CA CYS A 263 29.33 33.03 7.48
C CYS A 263 28.49 32.81 8.75
N GLY A 264 27.86 31.64 8.91
CA GLY A 264 27.01 31.33 10.07
C GLY A 264 25.53 31.72 9.91
N ALA A 265 25.19 32.53 8.90
CA ALA A 265 23.81 32.89 8.61
C ALA A 265 22.99 31.64 8.27
N SER A 266 21.80 31.52 8.88
CA SER A 266 20.93 30.36 8.70
C SER A 266 19.55 30.76 8.21
N TYR A 267 18.92 29.84 7.48
CA TYR A 267 17.56 29.94 6.97
C TYR A 267 16.81 28.63 7.25
N ILE A 268 15.54 28.72 7.62
CA ILE A 268 14.66 27.56 7.76
C ILE A 268 13.51 27.71 6.78
N GLY A 269 13.26 26.66 6.01
CA GLY A 269 12.14 26.61 5.11
C GLY A 269 11.51 25.23 5.06
N ARG A 270 10.28 25.17 4.56
CA ARG A 270 9.61 23.92 4.24
C ARG A 270 9.64 23.58 2.76
N CYS A 271 9.61 22.27 2.47
CA CYS A 271 9.46 21.75 1.13
C CYS A 271 8.46 20.58 1.12
N SER A 272 7.41 20.69 0.30
CA SER A 272 6.51 19.57 -0.02
C SER A 272 7.10 18.65 -1.11
N ARG A 273 7.95 19.19 -1.98
CA ARG A 273 8.65 18.48 -3.06
C ARG A 273 10.00 17.94 -2.58
N ASN A 274 10.78 17.38 -3.50
CA ASN A 274 12.14 16.92 -3.26
C ASN A 274 13.04 18.11 -2.83
N LEU A 275 13.79 17.95 -1.73
CA LEU A 275 14.67 18.99 -1.19
C LEU A 275 15.73 19.43 -2.20
N TYR A 276 16.27 18.52 -3.03
CA TYR A 276 17.21 18.88 -4.10
C TYR A 276 16.63 19.93 -5.04
N THR A 277 15.38 19.74 -5.49
CA THR A 277 14.69 20.70 -6.36
C THR A 277 14.57 22.06 -5.68
N ARG A 278 14.23 22.06 -4.38
CA ARG A 278 14.10 23.30 -3.61
C ARG A 278 15.44 23.99 -3.36
N ALA A 279 16.50 23.24 -3.13
CA ALA A 279 17.85 23.79 -2.99
C ALA A 279 18.32 24.44 -4.29
N ARG A 280 18.03 23.84 -5.47
CA ARG A 280 18.31 24.44 -6.78
C ARG A 280 17.53 25.72 -7.07
N GLU A 281 16.34 25.89 -6.48
CA GLU A 281 15.59 27.15 -6.55
C GLU A 281 16.28 28.27 -5.75
N HIS A 282 16.95 27.92 -4.65
CA HIS A 282 17.78 28.86 -3.88
C HIS A 282 19.16 29.10 -4.52
N LEU A 283 19.73 28.09 -5.18
CA LEU A 283 21.05 28.09 -5.80
C LEU A 283 20.95 27.84 -7.31
N PRO A 284 20.49 28.84 -8.10
CA PRO A 284 20.36 28.69 -9.53
C PRO A 284 21.72 28.66 -10.23
N VAL A 285 21.81 27.94 -11.35
CA VAL A 285 23.05 27.72 -12.12
C VAL A 285 23.69 29.02 -12.63
N TRP A 286 22.90 30.10 -12.78
CA TRP A 286 23.46 31.39 -13.18
C TRP A 286 24.30 32.04 -12.07
N LEU A 287 24.05 31.72 -10.80
CA LEU A 287 24.79 32.30 -9.67
C LEU A 287 26.25 31.85 -9.71
N SER A 288 26.50 30.59 -10.07
CA SER A 288 27.85 30.05 -10.28
C SER A 288 28.53 30.61 -11.54
N LYS A 289 27.77 31.20 -12.47
CA LYS A 289 28.29 31.85 -13.69
C LYS A 289 28.50 33.36 -13.51
N GLY A 290 28.28 33.91 -12.31
CA GLY A 290 28.52 35.33 -12.02
C GLY A 290 27.49 36.31 -12.61
N VAL A 291 26.35 35.83 -13.10
CA VAL A 291 25.32 36.68 -13.73
C VAL A 291 24.19 36.91 -12.74
N VAL A 292 23.91 38.15 -12.33
CA VAL A 292 22.79 38.43 -11.41
C VAL A 292 21.47 38.54 -12.18
N ARG A 293 20.47 37.76 -11.76
CA ARG A 293 19.07 37.84 -12.26
C ARG A 293 18.11 38.14 -11.11
N THR A 294 16.80 37.97 -11.33
CA THR A 294 15.76 38.15 -10.32
C THR A 294 16.02 37.31 -9.06
N VAL A 295 15.93 37.97 -7.91
CA VAL A 295 16.19 37.38 -6.59
C VAL A 295 14.86 37.10 -5.89
N ASN A 296 14.49 35.82 -5.83
CA ASN A 296 13.17 35.40 -5.33
C ASN A 296 13.21 34.68 -3.97
N SER A 297 14.37 34.63 -3.31
CA SER A 297 14.51 34.00 -1.99
C SER A 297 15.50 34.72 -1.10
N SER A 298 15.28 34.70 0.22
CA SER A 298 16.19 35.35 1.18
C SER A 298 17.58 34.71 1.20
N VAL A 299 17.66 33.38 1.01
CA VAL A 299 18.93 32.66 0.84
C VAL A 299 19.69 33.19 -0.38
N LEU A 300 19.04 33.31 -1.54
CA LEU A 300 19.67 33.80 -2.75
C LEU A 300 20.09 35.28 -2.61
N ALA A 301 19.25 36.11 -1.98
CA ALA A 301 19.56 37.51 -1.71
C ALA A 301 20.83 37.65 -0.87
N HIS A 302 20.93 36.87 0.20
CA HIS A 302 22.09 36.85 1.07
C HIS A 302 23.37 36.45 0.32
N LEU A 303 23.32 35.41 -0.52
CA LEU A 303 24.49 34.96 -1.27
C LEU A 303 24.95 35.98 -2.33
N VAL A 304 24.01 36.66 -3.00
CA VAL A 304 24.34 37.73 -3.95
C VAL A 304 24.97 38.94 -3.25
N GLN A 305 24.46 39.33 -2.07
CA GLN A 305 24.97 40.47 -1.31
C GLN A 305 26.35 40.22 -0.71
N THR A 306 26.60 39.00 -0.21
CA THR A 306 27.84 38.64 0.47
C THR A 306 28.90 38.06 -0.46
N GLY A 307 28.53 37.68 -1.69
CA GLY A 307 29.42 37.00 -2.63
C GLY A 307 29.79 35.56 -2.21
N HIS A 308 29.13 35.01 -1.18
CA HIS A 308 29.41 33.67 -0.69
C HIS A 308 28.96 32.58 -1.69
N ARG A 309 29.71 31.47 -1.71
CA ARG A 309 29.36 30.27 -2.46
C ARG A 309 28.84 29.21 -1.50
N ALA A 310 27.73 28.57 -1.86
CA ALA A 310 27.11 27.52 -1.09
C ALA A 310 26.96 26.26 -1.93
N ASP A 311 27.40 25.13 -1.38
CA ASP A 311 27.19 23.81 -1.98
C ASP A 311 25.85 23.20 -1.49
N ILE A 312 25.10 22.54 -2.39
CA ILE A 312 23.79 21.98 -2.06
C ILE A 312 23.91 20.87 -1.01
N GLU A 313 24.90 19.99 -1.13
CA GLU A 313 25.05 18.86 -0.24
C GLU A 313 25.46 19.32 1.15
N GLN A 314 26.38 20.27 1.26
CA GLN A 314 26.89 20.73 2.56
C GLN A 314 25.93 21.72 3.24
N SER A 315 25.33 22.64 2.48
CA SER A 315 24.61 23.78 3.06
C SER A 315 23.17 23.44 3.47
N PHE A 316 22.56 22.38 2.91
CA PHE A 316 21.17 22.00 3.21
C PHE A 316 21.08 20.74 4.07
N THR A 317 20.45 20.89 5.24
CA THR A 317 20.18 19.80 6.17
C THR A 317 18.69 19.63 6.42
N VAL A 318 18.22 18.40 6.67
CA VAL A 318 16.81 18.13 7.01
C VAL A 318 16.66 18.17 8.52
N ILE A 319 15.81 19.07 9.02
CA ILE A 319 15.48 19.19 10.45
C ILE A 319 14.38 18.20 10.84
N TYR A 320 13.34 18.13 10.01
CA TYR A 320 12.14 17.34 10.33
C TYR A 320 11.50 16.81 9.05
N ARG A 321 11.04 15.56 9.09
CA ARG A 321 10.30 14.92 8.00
C ARG A 321 8.91 14.55 8.47
N VAL A 322 7.91 14.99 7.73
CA VAL A 322 6.51 14.61 8.01
C VAL A 322 6.29 13.16 7.62
N ASN A 323 5.63 12.40 8.49
CA ASN A 323 5.30 11.00 8.24
C ASN A 323 4.52 10.83 6.92
N SER A 324 5.02 9.96 6.04
CA SER A 324 4.43 9.67 4.73
C SER A 324 3.11 8.88 4.81
N SER A 325 2.79 8.25 5.94
CA SER A 325 1.55 7.50 6.12
C SER A 325 0.31 8.37 6.31
N LEU A 326 0.49 9.68 6.49
CA LEU A 326 -0.61 10.62 6.73
C LEU A 326 -1.21 11.12 5.40
N PRO A 327 -2.51 11.46 5.36
CA PRO A 327 -3.12 12.10 4.19
C PRO A 327 -2.42 13.41 3.81
N ASN A 328 -2.34 13.72 2.52
CA ASN A 328 -1.63 14.91 2.03
C ASN A 328 -2.12 16.22 2.66
N SER A 329 -3.42 16.36 2.90
CA SER A 329 -4.00 17.54 3.57
C SER A 329 -3.46 17.73 5.00
N VAL A 330 -3.37 16.64 5.76
CA VAL A 330 -2.80 16.64 7.11
C VAL A 330 -1.31 16.93 7.07
N ARG A 331 -0.58 16.34 6.10
CA ARG A 331 0.86 16.57 5.95
C ARG A 331 1.19 18.04 5.68
N GLN A 332 0.41 18.72 4.84
CA GLN A 332 0.60 20.14 4.55
C GLN A 332 0.42 21.02 5.80
N ARG A 333 -0.61 20.75 6.60
CA ARG A 333 -0.87 21.47 7.86
C ARG A 333 0.28 21.27 8.85
N ILE A 334 0.70 20.03 9.07
CA ILE A 334 1.83 19.71 9.96
C ILE A 334 3.10 20.43 9.49
N LEU A 335 3.35 20.46 8.17
CA LEU A 335 4.53 21.10 7.60
C LEU A 335 4.55 22.61 7.87
N GLN A 336 3.40 23.30 7.75
CA GLN A 336 3.25 24.72 8.09
C GLN A 336 3.49 24.98 9.57
N THR A 337 2.83 24.21 10.43
CA THR A 337 2.95 24.38 11.89
C THR A 337 4.37 24.11 12.36
N ALA A 338 4.99 23.04 11.88
CA ALA A 338 6.34 22.67 12.29
C ALA A 338 7.40 23.66 11.76
N GLU A 339 7.21 24.27 10.58
CA GLU A 339 8.09 25.35 10.08
C GLU A 339 8.04 26.56 11.01
N ALA A 340 6.82 27.02 11.36
CA ALA A 340 6.64 28.15 12.26
C ALA A 340 7.27 27.89 13.64
N ILE A 341 7.10 26.69 14.18
CA ILE A 341 7.74 26.26 15.43
C ILE A 341 9.27 26.26 15.29
N ALA A 342 9.81 25.69 14.21
CA ALA A 342 11.25 25.62 13.99
C ALA A 342 11.89 27.01 13.87
N ILE A 343 11.26 27.93 13.13
CA ILE A 343 11.71 29.34 13.02
C ILE A 343 11.66 30.01 14.40
N ARG A 344 10.59 29.82 15.17
CA ARG A 344 10.45 30.41 16.51
C ARG A 344 11.52 29.92 17.49
N ILE A 345 11.86 28.63 17.45
CA ILE A 345 12.83 28.03 18.35
C ILE A 345 14.27 28.40 17.95
N LYS A 346 14.61 28.26 16.65
CA LYS A 346 15.99 28.44 16.18
C LYS A 346 16.36 29.88 15.81
N LYS A 347 15.37 30.76 15.64
CA LYS A 347 15.53 32.18 15.26
C LYS A 347 16.57 32.42 14.15
N PRO A 348 16.43 31.76 12.98
CA PRO A 348 17.38 31.91 11.88
C PRO A 348 17.40 33.34 11.32
N GLU A 349 18.59 33.89 11.09
CA GLU A 349 18.82 35.28 10.66
C GLU A 349 18.11 35.64 9.34
N LEU A 350 18.08 34.70 8.40
CA LEU A 350 17.53 34.92 7.06
C LEU A 350 16.00 34.74 6.99
N CYS A 351 15.35 34.37 8.10
CA CYS A 351 13.88 34.34 8.22
C CYS A 351 13.39 35.61 8.91
N ILE A 352 13.60 36.75 8.26
CA ILE A 352 13.15 38.04 8.77
C ILE A 352 11.63 38.06 8.78
N GLN A 353 11.04 37.98 9.97
CA GLN A 353 9.61 38.22 10.16
C GLN A 353 9.37 39.73 10.02
N LYS A 354 8.48 40.14 9.12
CA LYS A 354 7.98 41.52 9.11
C LYS A 354 7.31 41.76 10.46
N LYS A 355 7.90 42.61 11.30
CA LYS A 355 7.25 43.13 12.51
C LYS A 355 6.09 44.02 12.07
N TYR A 356 4.93 43.44 11.86
CA TYR A 356 3.68 44.22 11.84
C TYR A 356 3.34 44.57 13.28
N VAL A 357 4.05 45.55 13.84
CA VAL A 357 3.67 46.19 15.11
C VAL A 357 3.13 47.55 14.72
N GLN A 358 1.82 47.64 14.55
CA GLN A 358 1.14 48.91 14.77
C GLN A 358 0.80 48.93 16.26
N PRO A 359 1.44 49.79 17.08
CA PRO A 359 1.04 49.93 18.47
C PRO A 359 -0.41 50.38 18.48
N LEU A 360 -1.30 49.61 19.12
CA LEU A 360 -2.64 50.09 19.44
C LEU A 360 -2.48 51.19 20.50
N LEU A 361 -2.46 52.44 20.05
CA LEU A 361 -2.67 53.61 20.90
C LEU A 361 -4.15 53.64 21.30
N LEU A 362 -4.55 52.76 22.21
CA LEU A 362 -5.85 52.86 22.85
C LEU A 362 -5.74 53.86 24.01
N PRO A 363 -6.57 54.91 24.07
CA PRO A 363 -6.66 55.75 25.25
C PRO A 363 -7.27 54.92 26.37
N TRP A 364 -6.45 54.48 27.32
CA TRP A 364 -6.96 53.91 28.57
C TRP A 364 -7.63 55.04 29.36
N PRO A 365 -8.84 54.83 29.89
CA PRO A 365 -9.47 55.82 30.76
C PRO A 365 -8.60 55.97 32.01
N THR A 366 -8.10 57.18 32.23
CA THR A 366 -7.45 57.54 33.48
C THR A 366 -8.48 57.46 34.61
N SER A 367 -8.11 56.77 35.68
CA SER A 367 -8.87 56.71 36.92
C SER A 367 -8.97 58.11 37.54
N GLY A 368 -9.98 58.87 37.14
CA GLY A 368 -10.09 60.28 37.51
C GLY A 368 -11.38 60.97 37.08
N SER A 369 -12.49 60.25 36.96
CA SER A 369 -13.83 60.85 36.92
C SER A 369 -14.66 60.24 38.05
N THR A 370 -14.60 60.91 39.20
CA THR A 370 -15.47 60.70 40.36
C THR A 370 -16.93 61.02 40.02
N CYS A 371 -17.82 60.12 40.48
CA CYS A 371 -19.26 60.21 40.74
C CYS A 371 -20.16 61.06 39.83
#